data_AF-A0A2P9BNJ0-F1
#
_entry.id   AF-A0A2P9BNJ0-F1
#
_cell.length_a   1.000
_cell.length_b   1.000
_cell.length_c   1.000
_cell.angle_alpha   90.00
_cell.angle_beta   90.00
_cell.angle_gamma   90.00
#
_symmetry.space_group_name_H-M   'P 1'
#
loop_
_entity.id
_entity.type
_entity.pdbx_description
1 polymer ?
#
loop_
_entity_poly.entity_id
_entity_poly.type
_entity_poly.pdbx_seq_one_letter_code
_entity_poly.pdbx_strand_id
1 'polypeptide(L)'
;MKLHYIKILLFSVLLNTLVSSSYANNKNKRYSRPDTSTITLRVLSECGVHTSIYDNDPGMNSVKENFDRQTSQRFEEYNECMKDKRQKCKEQCDKDIQKIILKDKIEKSLDEKVEKVCLRCGCGLGGVAAGVGIFGSVAVNELKKAAMAIAIAEAKEAAIIEVASQGASAGVAELITRLRTTFSIQNLGLKTLESAIDVTNYTDEAFISKAVIDEFNGSGCAPLYSVIRKPICSMVFQKNFVTGGVGGQISATENIKAAVNEFVTEAKTAATQATQTSTENVTTALITKKTEAVNATYASCQTAIIASVVAILVIVLIMVIIYLILRYRRKRKMNKKQQYTKLLNQ
;
A
#
# COMPACT_ATOMS: atom_id res chain seq x y z
N MET A 1 -26.61 59.31 -3.27
CA MET A 1 -26.88 58.54 -4.52
C MET A 1 -25.67 58.41 -5.47
N LYS A 2 -24.61 59.23 -5.36
CA LYS A 2 -23.42 59.12 -6.25
C LYS A 2 -22.36 58.07 -5.82
N LEU A 3 -22.27 57.69 -4.54
CA LEU A 3 -21.27 56.73 -4.04
C LEU A 3 -21.60 55.24 -4.28
N HIS A 4 -22.87 54.87 -4.39
CA HIS A 4 -23.27 53.46 -4.61
C HIS A 4 -23.08 52.98 -6.04
N TYR A 5 -23.09 53.89 -7.02
CA TYR A 5 -22.88 53.54 -8.43
C TYR A 5 -21.43 53.12 -8.70
N ILE A 6 -20.47 53.80 -8.08
CA ILE A 6 -19.03 53.49 -8.19
C ILE A 6 -18.73 52.12 -7.56
N LYS A 7 -19.36 51.78 -6.43
CA LYS A 7 -19.20 50.48 -5.75
C LYS A 7 -19.79 49.30 -6.55
N ILE A 8 -20.91 49.52 -7.25
CA ILE A 8 -21.54 48.52 -8.11
C ILE A 8 -20.74 48.31 -9.41
N LEU A 9 -20.21 49.40 -10.00
CA LEU A 9 -19.37 49.33 -11.19
C LEU A 9 -18.01 48.64 -10.91
N LEU A 10 -17.41 48.88 -9.73
CA LEU A 10 -16.18 48.20 -9.32
C LEU A 10 -16.38 46.68 -9.14
N PHE A 11 -17.56 46.26 -8.69
CA PHE A 11 -17.86 44.83 -8.49
C PHE A 11 -18.11 44.09 -9.81
N SER A 12 -18.70 44.74 -10.83
CA SER A 12 -18.87 44.15 -12.15
C SER A 12 -17.55 44.01 -12.92
N VAL A 13 -16.62 44.96 -12.72
CA VAL A 13 -15.27 44.89 -13.31
C VAL A 13 -14.46 43.74 -12.70
N LEU A 14 -14.55 43.52 -11.38
CA LEU A 14 -13.89 42.41 -10.70
C LEU A 14 -14.43 41.03 -11.10
N LEU A 15 -15.73 40.90 -11.40
CA LEU A 15 -16.29 39.64 -11.90
C LEU A 15 -15.82 39.31 -13.32
N ASN A 16 -15.72 40.31 -14.20
CA ASN A 16 -15.29 40.11 -15.59
C ASN A 16 -13.81 39.75 -15.72
N THR A 17 -12.94 40.23 -14.82
CA THR A 17 -11.52 39.84 -14.81
C THR A 17 -11.32 38.41 -14.32
N LEU A 18 -12.18 37.89 -13.43
CA LEU A 18 -12.13 36.51 -12.96
C LEU A 18 -12.57 35.50 -14.06
N VAL A 19 -13.55 35.88 -14.88
CA VAL A 19 -14.05 35.05 -15.99
C VAL A 19 -13.03 34.95 -17.13
N SER A 20 -12.29 36.03 -17.43
CA SER A 20 -11.24 36.00 -18.46
C SER A 20 -10.00 35.17 -18.08
N SER A 21 -9.65 35.05 -16.79
CA SER A 21 -8.51 34.22 -16.38
C SER A 21 -8.78 32.72 -16.52
N SER A 22 -10.05 32.32 -16.47
CA SER A 22 -10.50 30.93 -16.65
C SER A 22 -10.29 30.40 -18.07
N TYR A 23 -10.24 31.27 -19.10
CA TYR A 23 -10.08 30.84 -20.50
C TYR A 23 -8.61 30.72 -20.94
N ALA A 24 -7.65 31.22 -20.15
CA ALA A 24 -6.24 31.24 -20.54
C ALA A 24 -5.46 29.94 -20.24
N ASN A 25 -6.04 28.98 -19.50
CA ASN A 25 -5.33 27.80 -19.00
C ASN A 25 -5.78 26.46 -19.64
N ASN A 26 -6.20 26.46 -20.90
CA ASN A 26 -6.41 25.21 -21.64
C ASN A 26 -5.34 25.01 -22.72
N LYS A 27 -4.18 24.49 -22.32
CA LYS A 27 -3.14 23.97 -23.23
C LYS A 27 -3.16 22.44 -23.21
N ASN A 28 -4.23 21.81 -23.67
CA ASN A 28 -4.21 20.39 -24.01
C ASN A 28 -3.59 20.20 -25.41
N LYS A 29 -2.28 19.96 -25.46
CA LYS A 29 -1.61 19.42 -26.65
C LYS A 29 -1.98 17.93 -26.79
N ARG A 30 -2.72 17.58 -27.84
CA ARG A 30 -2.78 16.20 -28.33
C ARG A 30 -1.44 15.86 -28.97
N TYR A 31 -0.63 15.03 -28.32
CA TYR A 31 0.53 14.42 -28.95
C TYR A 31 0.08 13.18 -29.72
N SER A 32 0.12 13.27 -31.05
CA SER A 32 -0.01 12.12 -31.94
C SER A 32 1.28 11.32 -31.89
N ARG A 33 1.18 10.04 -31.52
CA ARG A 33 2.27 9.06 -31.51
C ARG A 33 2.49 8.55 -32.94
N PRO A 34 3.70 8.62 -33.53
CA PRO A 34 4.01 7.90 -34.74
C PRO A 34 4.19 6.42 -34.40
N ASP A 35 3.35 5.55 -34.94
CA ASP A 35 3.58 4.11 -34.96
C ASP A 35 4.67 3.79 -35.98
N THR A 36 5.89 3.56 -35.50
CA THR A 36 6.97 2.99 -36.29
C THR A 36 6.90 1.48 -36.13
N SER A 37 6.27 0.77 -37.07
CA SER A 37 6.36 -0.69 -37.10
C SER A 37 7.73 -1.09 -37.68
N THR A 38 8.73 -1.27 -36.81
CA THR A 38 9.93 -2.01 -37.18
C THR A 38 9.60 -3.50 -37.08
N ILE A 39 8.99 -4.06 -38.13
CA ILE A 39 8.88 -5.50 -38.29
C ILE A 39 10.28 -6.00 -38.67
N THR A 40 11.12 -6.24 -37.67
CA THR A 40 12.33 -7.04 -37.86
C THR A 40 11.89 -8.49 -37.88
N LEU A 41 11.41 -8.95 -39.04
CA LEU A 41 11.26 -10.37 -39.33
C LEU A 41 12.68 -10.98 -39.35
N ARG A 42 13.19 -11.36 -38.16
CA ARG A 42 14.23 -12.37 -38.05
C ARG A 42 13.57 -13.72 -38.34
N VAL A 43 13.23 -13.95 -39.61
CA VAL A 43 12.98 -15.30 -40.10
C VAL A 43 14.32 -16.01 -39.95
N LEU A 44 14.43 -16.85 -38.93
CA LEU A 44 15.49 -17.85 -38.86
C LEU A 44 15.29 -18.73 -40.10
N SER A 45 16.13 -18.52 -41.11
CA SER A 45 16.27 -19.41 -42.24
C SER A 45 16.55 -20.80 -41.68
N GLU A 46 15.57 -21.70 -41.74
CA GLU A 46 15.75 -23.12 -41.47
C GLU A 46 16.71 -23.69 -42.52
N CYS A 47 18.00 -23.58 -42.26
CA CYS A 47 19.01 -24.33 -43.00
C CYS A 47 18.91 -25.79 -42.56
N GLY A 48 18.19 -26.60 -43.34
CA GLY A 48 18.24 -28.05 -43.23
C GLY A 48 19.63 -28.55 -43.62
N VAL A 49 20.52 -28.70 -42.65
CA VAL A 49 21.83 -29.34 -42.84
C VAL A 49 22.03 -30.36 -41.72
N HIS A 50 21.35 -31.50 -41.85
CA HIS A 50 21.79 -32.70 -41.16
C HIS A 50 22.63 -33.52 -42.15
N THR A 51 23.94 -33.27 -42.15
CA THR A 51 24.90 -34.05 -42.93
C THR A 51 25.42 -35.18 -42.04
N SER A 52 25.00 -36.42 -42.29
CA SER A 52 25.31 -37.61 -41.48
C SER A 52 26.77 -38.10 -41.58
N ILE A 53 27.68 -37.23 -42.06
CA ILE A 53 29.08 -37.57 -42.34
C ILE A 53 29.91 -37.55 -41.03
N TYR A 54 29.43 -36.85 -40.00
CA TYR A 54 30.16 -36.66 -38.73
C TYR A 54 29.56 -37.40 -37.53
N ASP A 55 28.50 -38.19 -37.71
CA ASP A 55 27.78 -38.84 -36.59
C ASP A 55 28.62 -39.90 -35.85
N ASN A 56 29.68 -40.42 -36.47
CA ASN A 56 30.56 -41.44 -35.90
C ASN A 56 32.01 -40.98 -35.68
N ASP A 57 32.32 -39.67 -35.83
CA ASP A 57 33.65 -39.14 -35.53
C ASP A 57 33.84 -39.03 -34.00
N PRO A 58 34.87 -39.69 -33.41
CA PRO A 58 35.08 -39.68 -31.96
C PRO A 58 35.28 -38.27 -31.38
N GLY A 59 35.96 -37.40 -32.13
CA GLY A 59 36.18 -36.01 -31.74
C GLY A 59 34.88 -35.21 -31.79
N MET A 60 34.09 -35.35 -32.85
CA MET A 60 32.80 -34.66 -32.97
C MET A 60 31.80 -35.12 -31.91
N ASN A 61 31.75 -36.42 -31.60
CA ASN A 61 30.89 -36.94 -30.53
C ASN A 61 31.26 -36.38 -29.15
N SER A 62 32.56 -36.24 -28.83
CA SER A 62 32.99 -35.64 -27.57
C SER A 62 32.63 -34.15 -27.43
N VAL A 63 32.66 -33.39 -28.54
CA VAL A 63 32.26 -31.98 -28.57
C VAL A 63 30.75 -31.85 -28.44
N LYS A 64 29.99 -32.71 -29.14
CA LYS A 64 28.53 -32.77 -29.06
C LYS A 64 28.07 -33.10 -27.63
N GLU A 65 28.62 -34.14 -27.00
CA GLU A 65 28.28 -34.48 -25.62
C GLU A 65 28.64 -33.37 -24.62
N ASN A 66 29.77 -32.68 -24.82
CA ASN A 66 30.12 -31.53 -23.98
C ASN A 66 29.15 -30.35 -24.17
N PHE A 67 28.76 -30.09 -25.41
CA PHE A 67 27.79 -29.04 -25.73
C PHE A 67 26.42 -29.38 -25.14
N ASP A 68 25.95 -30.62 -25.31
CA ASP A 68 24.68 -31.11 -24.76
C ASP A 68 24.70 -31.04 -23.23
N ARG A 69 25.79 -31.46 -22.58
CA ARG A 69 25.95 -31.37 -21.12
C ARG A 69 25.92 -29.92 -20.62
N GLN A 70 26.67 -29.02 -21.24
CA GLN A 70 26.66 -27.60 -20.88
C GLN A 70 25.30 -26.94 -21.14
N THR A 71 24.65 -27.34 -22.23
CA THR A 71 23.34 -26.81 -22.63
C THR A 71 22.27 -27.29 -21.66
N SER A 72 22.24 -28.58 -21.30
CA SER A 72 21.36 -29.13 -20.26
C SER A 72 21.55 -28.43 -18.92
N GLN A 73 22.79 -28.18 -18.49
CA GLN A 73 23.05 -27.48 -17.23
C GLN A 73 22.50 -26.04 -17.25
N ARG A 74 22.72 -25.30 -18.34
CA ARG A 74 22.16 -23.95 -18.50
C ARG A 74 20.63 -23.95 -18.54
N PHE A 75 20.02 -24.97 -19.15
CA PHE A 75 18.57 -25.12 -19.15
C PHE A 75 18.02 -25.37 -17.76
N GLU A 76 18.69 -26.21 -16.96
CA GLU A 76 18.30 -26.47 -15.56
C GLU A 76 18.42 -25.19 -14.71
N GLU A 77 19.55 -24.48 -14.80
CA GLU A 77 19.80 -23.21 -14.10
C GLU A 77 18.79 -22.12 -14.53
N TYR A 78 18.48 -22.03 -15.82
CA TYR A 78 17.46 -21.10 -16.33
C TYR A 78 16.07 -21.46 -15.81
N ASN A 79 15.71 -22.74 -15.79
CA ASN A 79 14.42 -23.20 -15.29
C ASN A 79 14.26 -22.91 -13.79
N GLU A 80 15.29 -23.13 -12.97
CA GLU A 80 15.26 -22.80 -11.54
C GLU A 80 15.15 -21.29 -11.32
N CYS A 81 15.95 -20.46 -12.03
CA CYS A 81 15.84 -19.00 -11.94
C CYS A 81 14.44 -18.50 -12.37
N MET A 82 13.85 -19.14 -13.39
CA MET A 82 12.50 -18.82 -13.85
C MET A 82 11.42 -19.22 -12.84
N LYS A 83 11.57 -20.34 -12.13
CA LYS A 83 10.67 -20.74 -11.04
C LYS A 83 10.69 -19.71 -9.91
N ASP A 84 11.88 -19.31 -9.45
CA ASP A 84 12.04 -18.31 -8.39
C ASP A 84 11.42 -16.95 -8.77
N LYS A 85 11.67 -16.47 -9.99
CA LYS A 85 11.08 -15.22 -10.49
C LYS A 85 9.56 -15.31 -10.58
N ARG A 86 9.03 -16.44 -11.09
CA ARG A 86 7.57 -16.68 -11.14
C ARG A 86 6.95 -16.71 -9.74
N GLN A 87 7.60 -17.32 -8.77
CA GLN A 87 7.12 -17.37 -7.40
C GLN A 87 7.08 -15.98 -6.76
N LYS A 88 8.16 -15.19 -6.90
CA LYS A 88 8.20 -13.79 -6.43
C LYS A 88 7.12 -12.93 -7.06
N CYS A 89 6.89 -13.05 -8.38
CA CYS A 89 5.82 -12.33 -9.07
C CYS A 89 4.43 -12.75 -8.59
N LYS A 90 4.22 -14.05 -8.32
CA LYS A 90 2.95 -14.56 -7.80
C LYS A 90 2.66 -14.03 -6.40
N GLU A 91 3.63 -14.10 -5.50
CA GLU A 91 3.52 -13.55 -4.13
C GLU A 91 3.26 -12.04 -4.14
N GLN A 92 3.93 -11.29 -5.02
CA GLN A 92 3.70 -9.86 -5.16
C GLN A 92 2.29 -9.57 -5.70
N CYS A 93 1.83 -10.33 -6.70
CA CYS A 93 0.49 -10.19 -7.26
C CYS A 93 -0.60 -10.52 -6.23
N ASP A 94 -0.43 -11.59 -5.45
CA ASP A 94 -1.37 -11.96 -4.38
C ASP A 94 -1.46 -10.87 -3.30
N LYS A 95 -0.33 -10.26 -2.92
CA LYS A 95 -0.29 -9.11 -2.00
C LYS A 95 -1.02 -7.89 -2.58
N ASP A 96 -0.78 -7.57 -3.85
CA ASP A 96 -1.42 -6.44 -4.51
C ASP A 96 -2.93 -6.67 -4.70
N ILE A 97 -3.36 -7.90 -5.01
CA ILE A 97 -4.77 -8.30 -5.07
C ILE A 97 -5.43 -8.17 -3.70
N GLN A 98 -4.81 -8.68 -2.62
CA GLN A 98 -5.35 -8.53 -1.27
C GLN A 98 -5.51 -7.05 -0.88
N LYS A 99 -4.54 -6.21 -1.25
CA LYS A 99 -4.60 -4.76 -1.03
C LYS A 99 -5.72 -4.10 -1.82
N ILE A 100 -5.95 -4.50 -3.08
CA ILE A 100 -7.04 -4.00 -3.92
C ILE A 100 -8.40 -4.45 -3.35
N ILE A 101 -8.56 -5.71 -2.95
CA ILE A 101 -9.80 -6.22 -2.36
C ILE A 101 -10.12 -5.50 -1.05
N LEU A 102 -9.12 -5.29 -0.18
CA LEU A 102 -9.30 -4.50 1.03
C LEU A 102 -9.72 -3.07 0.71
N LYS A 103 -9.07 -2.43 -0.26
CA LYS A 103 -9.39 -1.06 -0.69
C LYS A 103 -10.81 -0.96 -1.25
N ASP A 104 -11.21 -1.89 -2.12
CA ASP A 104 -12.53 -1.94 -2.75
C ASP A 104 -13.63 -2.22 -1.72
N LYS A 105 -13.40 -3.12 -0.77
CA LYS A 105 -14.33 -3.37 0.34
C LYS A 105 -14.51 -2.13 1.22
N ILE A 106 -13.44 -1.36 1.46
CA ILE A 106 -13.51 -0.09 2.19
C ILE A 106 -14.29 0.94 1.37
N GLU A 107 -13.91 1.18 0.12
CA GLU A 107 -14.58 2.15 -0.78
C GLU A 107 -16.08 1.83 -0.91
N LYS A 108 -16.44 0.57 -1.15
CA LYS A 108 -17.83 0.12 -1.24
C LYS A 108 -18.60 0.29 0.08
N SER A 109 -17.96 0.03 1.22
CA SER A 109 -18.58 0.25 2.54
C SER A 109 -18.73 1.73 2.90
N LEU A 110 -17.85 2.58 2.38
CA LEU A 110 -17.95 4.03 2.50
C LEU A 110 -19.07 4.54 1.61
N ASP A 111 -19.15 4.11 0.36
CA ASP A 111 -20.19 4.53 -0.59
C ASP A 111 -21.58 4.09 -0.11
N GLU A 112 -21.76 2.83 0.29
CA GLU A 112 -23.05 2.34 0.79
C GLU A 112 -23.51 3.08 2.06
N LYS A 113 -22.58 3.49 2.92
CA LYS A 113 -22.88 4.26 4.13
C LYS A 113 -23.07 5.75 3.86
N VAL A 114 -22.29 6.33 2.94
CA VAL A 114 -22.45 7.71 2.47
C VAL A 114 -23.79 7.85 1.77
N GLU A 115 -24.22 6.88 0.96
CA GLU A 115 -25.53 6.85 0.33
C GLU A 115 -26.65 6.75 1.37
N LYS A 116 -26.53 5.87 2.38
CA LYS A 116 -27.47 5.78 3.52
C LYS A 116 -27.55 7.07 4.34
N VAL A 117 -26.42 7.76 4.50
CA VAL A 117 -26.32 9.05 5.20
C VAL A 117 -26.88 10.20 4.35
N CYS A 118 -26.65 10.19 3.04
CA CYS A 118 -27.17 11.18 2.10
C CYS A 118 -28.69 11.03 1.93
N LEU A 119 -29.22 9.80 1.94
CA LEU A 119 -30.65 9.51 2.03
C LEU A 119 -31.27 10.03 3.34
N ARG A 120 -30.57 9.90 4.48
CA ARG A 120 -31.01 10.51 5.76
C ARG A 120 -30.96 12.03 5.76
N CYS A 121 -29.98 12.63 5.07
CA CYS A 121 -29.83 14.08 4.94
C CYS A 121 -30.87 14.67 3.97
N GLY A 122 -31.18 13.97 2.88
CA GLY A 122 -32.23 14.33 1.92
C GLY A 122 -33.63 14.30 2.52
N CYS A 123 -33.93 13.33 3.40
CA CYS A 123 -35.21 13.28 4.12
C CYS A 123 -35.39 14.42 5.16
N GLY A 124 -34.31 15.08 5.60
CA GLY A 124 -34.38 16.25 6.49
C GLY A 124 -34.57 17.58 5.77
N LEU A 125 -34.23 17.67 4.48
CA LEU A 125 -34.38 18.88 3.65
C LEU A 125 -35.79 19.03 3.05
N GLY A 126 -36.59 17.96 3.06
CA GLY A 126 -38.01 17.99 2.68
C GLY A 126 -38.96 18.45 3.79
N GLY A 127 -38.47 18.58 5.04
CA GLY A 127 -39.29 18.85 6.22
C GLY A 127 -39.01 20.22 6.85
N VAL A 128 -39.83 21.20 6.49
CA VAL A 128 -40.08 22.47 7.21
C VAL A 128 -38.91 23.47 7.29
N ALA A 129 -39.16 24.64 6.71
CA ALA A 129 -38.31 25.82 6.56
C ALA A 129 -37.75 26.48 7.86
N ALA A 130 -37.79 25.81 9.02
CA ALA A 130 -37.36 26.35 10.31
C ALA A 130 -36.08 25.69 10.90
N GLY A 131 -35.62 24.56 10.37
CA GLY A 131 -34.52 23.77 11.00
C GLY A 131 -33.10 24.01 10.47
N VAL A 132 -32.92 24.78 9.39
CA VAL A 132 -31.67 24.78 8.58
C VAL A 132 -30.47 25.40 9.30
N GLY A 133 -30.66 26.17 10.37
CA GLY A 133 -29.57 26.89 11.05
C GLY A 133 -28.89 26.14 12.20
N ILE A 134 -29.57 25.20 12.87
CA ILE A 134 -29.10 24.66 14.17
C ILE A 134 -28.85 23.15 14.11
N PHE A 135 -29.60 22.40 13.31
CA PHE A 135 -29.44 20.94 13.25
C PHE A 135 -28.30 20.48 12.32
N GLY A 136 -27.91 21.31 11.34
CA GLY A 136 -26.87 20.95 10.36
C GLY A 136 -25.47 20.77 10.96
N SER A 137 -25.01 21.71 11.79
CA SER A 137 -23.66 21.67 12.37
C SER A 137 -23.53 20.61 13.48
N VAL A 138 -24.57 20.42 14.29
CA VAL A 138 -24.59 19.40 15.36
C VAL A 138 -24.62 17.99 14.78
N ALA A 139 -25.47 17.74 13.77
CA ALA A 139 -25.53 16.43 13.12
C ALA A 139 -24.22 16.08 12.39
N VAL A 140 -23.58 17.06 11.74
CA VAL A 140 -22.33 16.87 11.00
C VAL A 140 -21.14 16.56 11.93
N ASN A 141 -21.11 17.14 13.14
CA ASN A 141 -20.08 16.81 14.14
C ASN A 141 -20.24 15.40 14.73
N GLU A 142 -21.46 14.95 15.01
CA GLU A 142 -21.70 13.58 15.48
C GLU A 142 -21.36 12.54 14.40
N LEU A 143 -21.65 12.85 13.14
CA LEU A 143 -21.25 12.03 12.00
C LEU A 143 -19.72 11.95 11.86
N LYS A 144 -19.00 13.07 12.06
CA LYS A 144 -17.54 13.09 12.06
C LYS A 144 -16.97 12.17 13.14
N LYS A 145 -17.52 12.22 14.35
CA LYS A 145 -17.11 11.33 15.46
C LYS A 145 -17.36 9.86 15.13
N ALA A 146 -18.52 9.52 14.57
CA ALA A 146 -18.84 8.15 14.16
C ALA A 146 -17.89 7.65 13.06
N ALA A 147 -17.60 8.48 12.06
CA ALA A 147 -16.65 8.16 10.99
C ALA A 147 -15.22 7.95 11.53
N MET A 148 -14.76 8.80 12.46
CA MET A 148 -13.48 8.63 13.13
C MET A 148 -13.42 7.33 13.94
N ALA A 149 -14.47 6.99 14.69
CA ALA A 149 -14.52 5.76 15.47
C ALA A 149 -14.39 4.51 14.59
N ILE A 150 -15.09 4.48 13.45
CA ILE A 150 -15.02 3.39 12.47
C ILE A 150 -13.61 3.32 11.86
N ALA A 151 -13.05 4.47 11.46
CA ALA A 151 -11.74 4.53 10.83
C ALA A 151 -10.62 4.08 11.79
N ILE A 152 -10.75 4.38 13.08
CA ILE A 152 -9.84 3.91 14.14
C ILE A 152 -9.99 2.39 14.34
N ALA A 153 -11.21 1.86 14.34
CA ALA A 153 -11.43 0.41 14.46
C ALA A 153 -10.78 -0.35 13.29
N GLU A 154 -10.98 0.12 12.05
CA GLU A 154 -10.31 -0.46 10.87
C GLU A 154 -8.79 -0.33 10.92
N ALA A 155 -8.26 0.81 11.38
CA ALA A 155 -6.82 1.02 11.53
C ALA A 155 -6.21 0.03 12.51
N LYS A 156 -6.91 -0.29 13.61
CA LYS A 156 -6.47 -1.27 14.60
C LYS A 156 -6.45 -2.68 14.03
N GLU A 157 -7.49 -3.09 13.31
CA GLU A 157 -7.54 -4.40 12.64
C GLU A 157 -6.40 -4.57 11.62
N ALA A 158 -6.17 -3.55 10.78
CA ALA A 158 -5.08 -3.56 9.81
C ALA A 158 -3.70 -3.58 10.50
N ALA A 159 -3.55 -2.86 11.62
CA ALA A 159 -2.31 -2.84 12.38
C ALA A 159 -1.98 -4.22 12.96
N ILE A 160 -2.95 -4.98 13.44
CA ILE A 160 -2.71 -6.34 13.99
C ILE A 160 -2.04 -7.25 12.95
N ILE A 161 -2.53 -7.21 11.70
CA ILE A 161 -1.99 -8.03 10.61
C ILE A 161 -0.56 -7.60 10.27
N GLU A 162 -0.34 -6.30 10.11
CA GLU A 162 0.95 -5.75 9.72
C GLU A 162 2.01 -5.95 10.82
N VAL A 163 1.64 -5.76 12.08
CA VAL A 163 2.50 -5.99 13.24
C VAL A 163 2.87 -7.46 13.35
N ALA A 164 1.93 -8.40 13.16
CA ALA A 164 2.24 -9.83 13.18
C ALA A 164 3.24 -10.21 12.09
N SER A 165 3.10 -9.64 10.89
CA SER A 165 4.04 -9.87 9.79
C SER A 165 5.45 -9.33 10.07
N GLN A 166 5.55 -8.14 10.67
CA GLN A 166 6.83 -7.52 11.04
C GLN A 166 7.49 -8.29 12.18
N GLY A 167 6.73 -8.67 13.21
CA GLY A 167 7.22 -9.48 14.33
C GLY A 167 7.81 -10.81 13.84
N ALA A 168 7.08 -11.53 13.00
CA ALA A 168 7.55 -12.81 12.50
C ALA A 168 8.78 -12.67 11.56
N SER A 169 8.87 -11.58 10.77
CA SER A 169 10.08 -11.28 9.99
C SER A 169 11.32 -11.01 10.85
N ALA A 170 11.15 -10.36 12.01
CA ALA A 170 12.23 -10.13 12.95
C ALA A 170 12.69 -11.43 13.63
N GLY A 171 11.75 -12.33 13.95
CA GLY A 171 12.07 -13.66 14.48
C GLY A 171 12.90 -14.50 13.49
N VAL A 172 12.53 -14.47 12.20
CA VAL A 172 13.31 -15.14 11.14
C VAL A 172 14.73 -14.57 11.06
N ALA A 173 14.86 -13.24 11.07
CA ALA A 173 16.17 -12.57 11.00
C ALA A 173 17.08 -12.91 12.18
N GLU A 174 16.52 -12.96 13.40
CA GLU A 174 17.28 -13.35 14.61
C GLU A 174 17.73 -14.80 14.51
N LEU A 175 16.86 -15.73 14.10
CA LEU A 175 17.21 -17.15 13.96
C LEU A 175 18.35 -17.34 12.94
N ILE A 176 18.24 -16.71 11.76
CA ILE A 176 19.29 -16.76 10.74
C ILE A 176 20.60 -16.20 11.29
N THR A 177 20.55 -15.10 12.02
CA THR A 177 21.73 -14.47 12.63
C THR A 177 22.38 -15.40 13.65
N ARG A 178 21.60 -16.09 14.50
CA ARG A 178 22.12 -17.04 15.49
C ARG A 178 22.73 -18.27 14.86
N LEU A 179 22.10 -18.84 13.84
CA LEU A 179 22.67 -19.96 13.07
C LEU A 179 23.98 -19.56 12.38
N ARG A 180 24.05 -18.35 11.81
CA ARG A 180 25.26 -17.86 11.15
C ARG A 180 26.38 -17.55 12.13
N THR A 181 26.09 -16.90 13.25
CA THR A 181 27.12 -16.48 14.21
C THR A 181 27.61 -17.64 15.08
N THR A 182 26.70 -18.54 15.48
CA THR A 182 27.05 -19.64 16.39
C THR A 182 27.56 -20.86 15.66
N PHE A 183 26.98 -21.23 14.52
CA PHE A 183 27.41 -22.41 13.77
C PHE A 183 28.21 -22.08 12.51
N SER A 184 28.34 -20.79 12.14
CA SER A 184 29.05 -20.38 10.91
C SER A 184 28.49 -21.06 9.66
N ILE A 185 27.19 -21.37 9.68
CA ILE A 185 26.44 -21.95 8.57
C ILE A 185 26.03 -20.80 7.64
N GLN A 186 26.19 -20.99 6.33
CA GLN A 186 25.68 -20.08 5.31
C GLN A 186 24.51 -20.70 4.54
N ASN A 187 24.54 -22.02 4.38
CA ASN A 187 23.60 -22.80 3.60
C ASN A 187 23.09 -23.98 4.41
N LEU A 188 21.81 -24.34 4.23
CA LEU A 188 21.23 -25.59 4.69
C LEU A 188 21.01 -26.47 3.45
N GLY A 189 21.89 -27.46 3.24
CA GLY A 189 21.90 -28.25 2.01
C GLY A 189 22.27 -27.40 0.79
N LEU A 190 21.40 -27.39 -0.23
CA LEU A 190 21.62 -26.60 -1.47
C LEU A 190 21.07 -25.18 -1.40
N LYS A 191 20.37 -24.81 -0.32
CA LYS A 191 19.71 -23.50 -0.18
C LYS A 191 20.47 -22.61 0.80
N THR A 192 20.46 -21.30 0.55
CA THR A 192 20.92 -20.32 1.55
C THR A 192 19.98 -20.28 2.74
N LEU A 193 20.47 -19.88 3.91
CA LEU A 193 19.64 -19.74 5.13
C LEU A 193 18.40 -18.87 4.89
N GLU A 194 18.54 -17.79 4.13
CA GLU A 194 17.47 -16.86 3.76
C GLU A 194 16.37 -17.48 2.90
N SER A 195 16.70 -18.52 2.12
CA SER A 195 15.72 -19.24 1.29
C SER A 195 15.13 -20.46 2.01
N ALA A 196 15.87 -21.03 2.97
CA ALA A 196 15.45 -22.22 3.70
C ALA A 196 14.55 -21.90 4.89
N ILE A 197 14.74 -20.75 5.53
CA ILE A 197 14.01 -20.33 6.73
C ILE A 197 13.07 -19.18 6.37
N ASP A 198 11.80 -19.36 6.72
CA ASP A 198 10.74 -18.39 6.50
C ASP A 198 9.84 -18.24 7.73
N VAL A 199 8.84 -17.38 7.57
CA VAL A 199 7.86 -17.02 8.60
C VAL A 199 7.04 -18.22 9.08
N THR A 200 6.96 -19.30 8.29
CA THR A 200 6.16 -20.49 8.59
C THR A 200 6.96 -21.54 9.36
N ASN A 201 8.27 -21.62 9.13
CA ASN A 201 9.10 -22.71 9.63
C ASN A 201 10.12 -22.31 10.71
N TYR A 202 10.35 -21.02 10.96
CA TYR A 202 11.34 -20.56 11.94
C TYR A 202 11.02 -20.95 13.40
N THR A 203 9.81 -21.43 13.67
CA THR A 203 9.39 -21.94 14.98
C THR A 203 9.42 -23.47 15.07
N ASP A 204 9.64 -24.16 13.95
CA ASP A 204 9.69 -25.63 13.88
C ASP A 204 11.08 -26.12 14.28
N GLU A 205 11.23 -26.37 15.58
CA GLU A 205 12.46 -26.86 16.19
C GLU A 205 12.93 -28.19 15.58
N ALA A 206 12.00 -29.06 15.18
CA ALA A 206 12.33 -30.37 14.62
C ALA A 206 12.89 -30.24 13.20
N PHE A 207 12.26 -29.40 12.37
CA PHE A 207 12.75 -29.07 11.03
C PHE A 207 14.13 -28.42 11.08
N ILE A 208 14.31 -27.39 11.90
CA ILE A 208 15.57 -26.66 12.01
C ILE A 208 16.67 -27.57 12.56
N SER A 209 16.39 -28.33 13.61
CA SER A 209 17.35 -29.27 14.20
C SER A 209 17.81 -30.30 13.18
N LYS A 210 16.87 -30.88 12.41
CA LYS A 210 17.19 -31.84 11.37
C LYS A 210 18.08 -31.21 10.29
N ALA A 211 17.73 -30.04 9.79
CA ALA A 211 18.49 -29.35 8.76
C ALA A 211 19.93 -29.03 9.21
N VAL A 212 20.12 -28.59 10.46
CA VAL A 212 21.44 -28.30 11.02
C VAL A 212 22.24 -29.58 11.26
N ILE A 213 21.61 -30.67 11.68
CA ILE A 213 22.26 -31.98 11.85
C ILE A 213 22.69 -32.55 10.49
N ASP A 214 21.86 -32.44 9.46
CA ASP A 214 22.19 -32.89 8.10
C ASP A 214 23.39 -32.09 7.54
N GLU A 215 23.42 -30.77 7.77
CA GLU A 215 24.57 -29.94 7.41
C GLU A 215 25.83 -30.32 8.19
N PHE A 216 25.71 -30.60 9.51
CA PHE A 216 26.83 -31.07 10.34
C PHE A 216 27.40 -32.41 9.85
N ASN A 217 26.52 -33.37 9.53
CA ASN A 217 26.95 -34.68 9.02
C ASN A 217 27.58 -34.57 7.63
N GLY A 218 27.01 -33.75 6.74
CA GLY A 218 27.55 -33.45 5.42
C GLY A 218 28.85 -32.63 5.43
N SER A 219 29.20 -32.03 6.56
CA SER A 219 30.41 -31.21 6.73
C SER A 219 31.70 -32.01 6.95
N GLY A 220 31.63 -33.35 7.00
CA GLY A 220 32.81 -34.20 7.13
C GLY A 220 33.50 -34.08 8.49
N CYS A 221 32.76 -33.86 9.58
CA CYS A 221 33.30 -33.66 10.92
C CYS A 221 33.96 -34.92 11.56
N ALA A 222 33.95 -36.06 10.86
CA ALA A 222 34.55 -37.32 11.30
C ALA A 222 36.08 -37.23 11.51
N PRO A 223 36.69 -38.11 12.35
CA PRO A 223 38.08 -37.94 12.79
C PRO A 223 39.13 -38.36 11.75
N LEU A 224 38.77 -39.10 10.70
CA LEU A 224 39.76 -39.94 10.03
C LEU A 224 40.37 -39.41 8.72
N TYR A 225 39.72 -38.61 7.85
CA TYR A 225 40.34 -38.23 6.56
C TYR A 225 39.85 -36.92 5.89
N SER A 226 39.33 -35.93 6.62
CA SER A 226 38.91 -34.65 5.99
C SER A 226 39.98 -33.55 6.10
N VAL A 227 40.50 -33.10 4.95
CA VAL A 227 41.47 -31.98 4.83
C VAL A 227 40.76 -30.61 4.94
N ILE A 228 39.42 -30.56 4.85
CA ILE A 228 38.63 -29.32 4.96
C ILE A 228 37.48 -29.56 5.94
N ARG A 229 37.72 -29.28 7.23
CA ARG A 229 36.64 -29.22 8.24
C ARG A 229 35.88 -27.91 8.09
N LYS A 230 34.56 -27.97 7.90
CA LYS A 230 33.73 -26.76 7.99
C LYS A 230 33.73 -26.21 9.44
N PRO A 231 33.54 -24.90 9.63
CA PRO A 231 33.56 -24.27 10.96
C PRO A 231 32.53 -24.83 11.95
N ILE A 232 31.42 -25.38 11.46
CA ILE A 232 30.40 -26.04 12.31
C ILE A 232 31.00 -27.19 13.14
N CYS A 233 32.01 -27.90 12.61
CA CYS A 233 32.64 -29.03 13.28
C CYS A 233 33.36 -28.65 14.57
N SER A 234 33.89 -27.43 14.69
CA SER A 234 34.50 -26.96 15.94
C SER A 234 33.48 -26.30 16.85
N MET A 235 32.57 -25.51 16.29
CA MET A 235 31.59 -24.74 17.04
C MET A 235 30.63 -25.62 17.85
N VAL A 236 30.18 -26.74 17.28
CA VAL A 236 29.26 -27.69 17.94
C VAL A 236 29.88 -28.33 19.19
N PHE A 237 31.20 -28.43 19.30
CA PHE A 237 31.85 -28.96 20.52
C PHE A 237 32.41 -27.88 21.44
N GLN A 238 32.46 -26.62 20.98
CA GLN A 238 33.05 -25.52 21.73
C GLN A 238 32.03 -24.82 22.65
N LYS A 239 30.75 -24.77 22.25
CA LYS A 239 29.67 -24.24 23.09
C LYS A 239 28.81 -25.40 23.58
N ASN A 240 28.83 -25.67 24.89
CA ASN A 240 27.93 -26.65 25.52
C ASN A 240 26.61 -25.98 25.88
N PHE A 241 25.52 -26.43 25.25
CA PHE A 241 24.16 -25.94 25.45
C PHE A 241 23.34 -26.82 26.41
N VAL A 242 23.89 -27.98 26.80
CA VAL A 242 23.26 -28.90 27.75
C VAL A 242 23.79 -28.62 29.15
N THR A 243 22.92 -28.19 30.07
CA THR A 243 23.24 -28.05 31.50
C THR A 243 23.03 -29.40 32.21
N GLY A 244 24.07 -29.90 32.90
CA GLY A 244 23.98 -31.11 33.74
C GLY A 244 24.76 -32.33 33.26
N GLY A 245 25.48 -32.27 32.13
CA GLY A 245 26.37 -33.33 31.68
C GLY A 245 27.70 -33.38 32.44
N VAL A 246 27.67 -33.66 33.74
CA VAL A 246 28.89 -34.03 34.47
C VAL A 246 29.21 -35.49 34.09
N GLY A 247 30.13 -35.67 33.14
CA GLY A 247 30.82 -36.96 32.91
C GLY A 247 30.31 -37.85 31.77
N GLY A 248 29.34 -37.43 30.95
CA GLY A 248 28.90 -38.18 29.76
C GLY A 248 29.34 -37.52 28.45
N GLN A 249 29.82 -38.30 27.47
CA GLN A 249 30.03 -37.83 26.09
C GLN A 249 28.69 -37.34 25.52
N ILE A 250 28.44 -36.03 25.54
CA ILE A 250 27.25 -35.44 24.90
C ILE A 250 27.38 -35.67 23.40
N SER A 251 26.36 -36.29 22.79
CA SER A 251 26.34 -36.45 21.34
C SER A 251 26.25 -35.08 20.68
N ALA A 252 27.02 -34.85 19.61
CA ALA A 252 26.94 -33.62 18.81
C ALA A 252 25.50 -33.28 18.39
N THR A 253 24.68 -34.31 18.15
CA THR A 253 23.26 -34.16 17.81
C THR A 253 22.42 -33.62 18.95
N GLU A 254 22.71 -33.99 20.20
CA GLU A 254 21.99 -33.49 21.37
C GLU A 254 22.34 -32.03 21.64
N ASN A 255 23.62 -31.68 21.48
CA ASN A 255 24.07 -30.29 21.65
C ASN A 255 23.47 -29.37 20.57
N ILE A 256 23.38 -29.84 19.31
CA ILE A 256 22.70 -29.10 18.23
C ILE A 256 21.22 -28.89 18.55
N LYS A 257 20.51 -29.92 19.01
CA LYS A 257 19.09 -29.79 19.39
C LYS A 257 18.88 -28.77 20.50
N ALA A 258 19.74 -28.80 21.53
CA ALA A 258 19.68 -27.84 22.64
C ALA A 258 19.93 -26.40 22.15
N ALA A 259 20.95 -26.19 21.31
CA ALA A 259 21.24 -24.88 20.72
C ALA A 259 20.10 -24.36 19.84
N VAL A 260 19.51 -25.23 19.01
CA VAL A 260 18.38 -24.85 18.15
C VAL A 260 17.16 -24.48 18.98
N ASN A 261 16.88 -25.21 20.06
CA ASN A 261 15.81 -24.83 20.98
C ASN A 261 16.05 -23.42 21.56
N GLU A 262 17.26 -23.13 22.04
CA GLU A 262 17.62 -21.80 22.52
C GLU A 262 17.43 -20.73 21.42
N PHE A 263 17.93 -20.95 20.21
CA PHE A 263 17.79 -19.97 19.13
C PHE A 263 16.34 -19.74 18.72
N VAL A 264 15.51 -20.79 18.73
CA VAL A 264 14.07 -20.64 18.47
C VAL A 264 13.40 -19.86 19.61
N THR A 265 13.82 -20.03 20.86
CA THR A 265 13.31 -19.21 21.97
C THR A 265 13.74 -17.74 21.87
N GLU A 266 14.98 -17.47 21.48
CA GLU A 266 15.47 -16.12 21.22
C GLU A 266 14.73 -15.49 20.03
N ALA A 267 14.52 -16.23 18.95
CA ALA A 267 13.76 -15.79 17.78
C ALA A 267 12.29 -15.48 18.12
N LYS A 268 11.65 -16.31 18.96
CA LYS A 268 10.30 -16.04 19.49
C LYS A 268 10.30 -14.75 20.33
N THR A 269 11.35 -14.51 21.11
CA THR A 269 11.50 -13.30 21.93
C THR A 269 11.74 -12.05 21.07
N ALA A 270 12.58 -12.15 20.04
CA ALA A 270 12.79 -11.07 19.08
C ALA A 270 11.48 -10.73 18.33
N ALA A 271 10.70 -11.76 17.96
CA ALA A 271 9.41 -11.57 17.32
C ALA A 271 8.40 -10.83 18.22
N THR A 272 8.35 -11.15 19.52
CA THR A 272 7.46 -10.45 20.47
C THR A 272 7.93 -9.02 20.75
N GLN A 273 9.22 -8.77 20.88
CA GLN A 273 9.76 -7.42 21.04
C GLN A 273 9.48 -6.55 19.81
N ALA A 274 9.73 -7.06 18.60
CA ALA A 274 9.44 -6.36 17.36
C ALA A 274 7.93 -6.10 17.18
N THR A 275 7.09 -7.04 17.63
CA THR A 275 5.63 -6.88 17.69
C THR A 275 5.25 -5.71 18.60
N GLN A 276 5.82 -5.62 19.80
CA GLN A 276 5.53 -4.54 20.75
C GLN A 276 5.95 -3.16 20.22
N THR A 277 7.18 -3.03 19.72
CA THR A 277 7.68 -1.77 19.15
C THR A 277 6.90 -1.34 17.90
N SER A 278 6.56 -2.30 17.04
CA SER A 278 5.79 -2.01 15.82
C SER A 278 4.33 -1.70 16.11
N THR A 279 3.77 -2.24 17.21
CA THR A 279 2.38 -1.96 17.61
C THR A 279 2.17 -0.46 17.76
N GLU A 280 3.00 0.24 18.52
CA GLU A 280 2.84 1.67 18.76
C GLU A 280 3.02 2.49 17.47
N ASN A 281 4.09 2.22 16.72
CA ASN A 281 4.41 2.96 15.50
C ASN A 281 3.39 2.74 14.39
N VAL A 282 3.04 1.49 14.09
CA VAL A 282 2.12 1.10 13.00
C VAL A 282 0.69 1.52 13.34
N THR A 283 0.23 1.31 14.58
CA THR A 283 -1.12 1.76 14.97
C THR A 283 -1.23 3.28 14.89
N THR A 284 -0.24 4.03 15.40
CA THR A 284 -0.25 5.49 15.34
C THR A 284 -0.23 6.01 13.91
N ALA A 285 0.62 5.44 13.05
CA ALA A 285 0.69 5.82 11.64
C ALA A 285 -0.63 5.54 10.90
N LEU A 286 -1.23 4.36 11.09
CA LEU A 286 -2.49 4.00 10.44
C LEU A 286 -3.67 4.83 10.95
N ILE A 287 -3.75 5.06 12.27
CA ILE A 287 -4.78 5.92 12.88
C ILE A 287 -4.65 7.34 12.33
N THR A 288 -3.42 7.87 12.24
CA THR A 288 -3.16 9.22 11.72
C THR A 288 -3.63 9.34 10.27
N LYS A 289 -3.20 8.42 9.41
CA LYS A 289 -3.59 8.39 7.99
C LYS A 289 -5.10 8.31 7.78
N LYS A 290 -5.78 7.44 8.55
CA LYS A 290 -7.24 7.27 8.48
C LYS A 290 -7.97 8.52 9.02
N THR A 291 -7.45 9.14 10.08
CA THR A 291 -7.99 10.37 10.65
C THR A 291 -7.84 11.55 9.71
N GLU A 292 -6.69 11.68 9.04
CA GLU A 292 -6.43 12.69 8.01
C GLU A 292 -7.38 12.54 6.83
N ALA A 293 -7.61 11.31 6.36
CA ALA A 293 -8.58 11.04 5.30
C ALA A 293 -9.98 11.52 5.69
N VAL A 294 -10.46 11.18 6.89
CA VAL A 294 -11.77 11.65 7.40
C VAL A 294 -11.81 13.18 7.50
N ASN A 295 -10.76 13.82 8.02
CA ASN A 295 -10.68 15.27 8.13
C ASN A 295 -10.67 15.96 6.76
N ALA A 296 -9.97 15.40 5.77
CA ALA A 296 -9.92 15.93 4.41
C ALA A 296 -11.30 15.85 3.74
N THR A 297 -12.00 14.72 3.85
CA THR A 297 -13.37 14.58 3.34
C THR A 297 -14.30 15.57 4.04
N TYR A 298 -14.21 15.69 5.36
CA TYR A 298 -15.00 16.66 6.13
C TYR A 298 -14.77 18.11 5.69
N ALA A 299 -13.52 18.51 5.49
CA ALA A 299 -13.15 19.84 5.02
C ALA A 299 -13.74 20.15 3.63
N SER A 300 -13.77 19.14 2.75
CA SER A 300 -14.42 19.26 1.43
C SER A 300 -15.93 19.51 1.56
N CYS A 301 -16.61 18.75 2.43
CA CYS A 301 -18.05 18.92 2.69
C CYS A 301 -18.35 20.30 3.29
N GLN A 302 -17.54 20.77 4.25
CA GLN A 302 -17.71 22.08 4.85
C GLN A 302 -17.54 23.21 3.83
N THR A 303 -16.56 23.09 2.93
CA THR A 303 -16.34 24.07 1.85
C THR A 303 -17.53 24.13 0.90
N ALA A 304 -18.10 22.99 0.54
CA ALA A 304 -19.31 22.91 -0.29
C ALA A 304 -20.52 23.56 0.39
N ILE A 305 -20.71 23.33 1.70
CA ILE A 305 -21.78 23.97 2.49
C ILE A 305 -21.61 25.49 2.49
N ILE A 306 -20.40 26.00 2.76
CA ILE A 306 -20.11 27.44 2.77
C ILE A 306 -20.39 28.06 1.39
N ALA A 307 -19.95 27.41 0.31
CA ALA A 307 -20.19 27.89 -1.06
C ALA A 307 -21.69 27.99 -1.37
N SER A 308 -22.49 27.00 -0.95
CA SER A 308 -23.95 27.02 -1.07
C SER A 308 -24.60 28.18 -0.30
N VAL A 309 -24.19 28.41 0.96
CA VAL A 309 -24.70 29.53 1.78
C VAL A 309 -24.35 30.88 1.14
N VAL A 310 -23.11 31.06 0.65
CA VAL A 310 -22.69 32.29 -0.04
C VAL A 310 -23.51 32.51 -1.31
N ALA A 311 -23.75 31.45 -2.11
CA ALA A 311 -24.58 31.56 -3.30
C ALA A 311 -26.01 32.01 -2.98
N ILE A 312 -26.63 31.46 -1.94
CA ILE A 312 -27.97 31.86 -1.48
C ILE A 312 -27.99 33.34 -1.06
N LEU A 313 -26.97 33.79 -0.30
CA LEU A 313 -26.87 35.20 0.11
C LEU A 313 -26.74 36.16 -1.07
N VAL A 314 -25.98 35.79 -2.11
CA VAL A 314 -25.84 36.59 -3.34
C VAL A 314 -27.17 36.69 -4.09
N ILE A 315 -27.92 35.59 -4.22
CA ILE A 315 -29.24 35.58 -4.87
C ILE A 315 -30.21 36.49 -4.11
N VAL A 316 -30.24 36.40 -2.78
CA VAL A 316 -31.10 37.25 -1.93
C VAL A 316 -30.73 38.73 -2.07
N LEU A 317 -29.44 39.06 -2.09
CA LEU A 317 -28.96 40.44 -2.32
C LEU A 317 -29.42 41.00 -3.67
N ILE A 318 -29.31 40.21 -4.75
CA ILE A 318 -29.78 40.61 -6.09
C ILE A 318 -31.28 40.86 -6.08
N MET A 319 -32.07 39.96 -5.47
CA MET A 319 -33.53 40.12 -5.35
C MET A 319 -33.90 41.41 -4.61
N VAL A 320 -33.19 41.75 -3.52
CA VAL A 320 -33.41 42.98 -2.76
C VAL A 320 -33.06 44.22 -3.59
N ILE A 321 -31.96 44.21 -4.34
CA ILE A 321 -31.58 45.33 -5.23
C ILE A 321 -32.65 45.55 -6.30
N ILE A 322 -33.07 44.49 -7.00
CA ILE A 322 -34.14 44.55 -8.02
C ILE A 322 -35.43 45.07 -7.39
N TYR A 323 -35.81 44.57 -6.22
CA TYR A 323 -36.99 45.03 -5.48
C TYR A 323 -36.93 46.52 -5.15
N LEU A 324 -35.79 47.02 -4.66
CA LEU A 324 -35.60 48.45 -4.36
C LEU A 324 -35.70 49.32 -5.62
N ILE A 325 -35.13 48.88 -6.74
CA ILE A 325 -35.24 49.59 -8.04
C ILE A 325 -36.70 49.65 -8.49
N LEU A 326 -37.42 48.52 -8.46
CA LEU A 326 -38.83 48.46 -8.85
C LEU A 326 -39.70 49.32 -7.94
N ARG A 327 -39.47 49.29 -6.63
CA ARG A 327 -40.16 50.12 -5.65
C ARG A 327 -39.92 51.61 -5.90
N TYR A 328 -38.67 52.00 -6.17
CA TYR A 328 -38.32 53.37 -6.52
C TYR A 328 -39.02 53.84 -7.80
N ARG A 329 -39.05 53.00 -8.86
CA ARG A 329 -39.76 53.30 -10.12
C ARG A 329 -41.27 53.46 -9.90
N ARG A 330 -41.91 52.58 -9.11
CA ARG A 330 -43.34 52.70 -8.76
C ARG A 330 -43.65 54.01 -8.03
N LYS A 331 -42.85 54.37 -7.01
CA LYS A 331 -43.04 55.62 -6.24
C LYS A 331 -42.90 56.86 -7.13
N ARG A 332 -41.88 56.89 -8.01
CA ARG A 332 -41.71 57.99 -8.98
C ARG A 332 -42.89 58.12 -9.94
N LYS A 333 -43.45 57.00 -10.42
CA LYS A 333 -44.63 56.99 -11.29
C LYS A 333 -45.86 57.58 -10.59
N MET A 334 -46.07 57.25 -9.31
CA MET A 334 -47.19 57.79 -8.51
C MET A 334 -47.04 59.29 -8.25
N ASN A 335 -45.85 59.77 -7.89
CA ASN A 335 -45.60 61.19 -7.67
C ASN A 335 -45.81 62.01 -8.95
N LYS A 336 -45.37 61.50 -10.11
CA LYS A 336 -45.64 62.14 -11.40
C LYS A 336 -47.14 62.22 -11.68
N LYS A 337 -47.89 61.14 -11.46
CA LYS A 337 -49.36 61.14 -11.65
C LYS A 337 -50.03 62.24 -10.82
N GLN A 338 -49.68 62.38 -9.54
CA GLN A 338 -50.25 63.42 -8.67
C GLN A 338 -49.96 64.84 -9.16
N GLN A 339 -48.80 65.10 -9.76
CA GLN A 339 -48.49 66.40 -10.35
C GLN A 339 -49.37 66.69 -11.56
N TYR A 340 -49.58 65.71 -12.44
CA TYR A 340 -50.47 65.87 -13.60
C TYR A 340 -51.94 66.04 -13.20
N THR A 341 -52.44 65.33 -12.18
CA THR A 341 -53.82 65.53 -11.71
C THR A 341 -54.05 66.92 -11.14
N LYS A 342 -53.05 67.53 -10.50
CA LYS A 342 -53.15 68.90 -9.99
C LYS A 342 -53.23 69.94 -11.11
N LEU A 343 -52.46 69.75 -12.19
CA LEU A 343 -52.47 70.65 -13.35
C LEU A 343 -53.77 70.58 -14.17
N LEU A 344 -54.46 69.45 -14.15
CA LEU A 344 -55.71 69.23 -14.91
C LEU A 344 -56.96 69.80 -14.21
N ASN A 345 -56.91 70.02 -12.90
CA ASN A 345 -58.02 70.52 -12.10
C ASN A 345 -57.95 72.05 -11.88
N GLN A 346 -57.09 72.74 -12.63
CA GLN A 346 -56.85 74.19 -12.56
C GLN A 346 -57.30 74.84 -13.85
#